data_AF-A0A518G9H7-F1
#
_entry.id   AF-A0A518G9H7-F1
#
_cell.length_a   1.000
_cell.length_b   1.000
_cell.length_c   1.000
_cell.angle_alpha   90.00
_cell.angle_beta   90.00
_cell.angle_gamma   90.00
#
_symmetry.space_group_name_H-M   'P 1'
#
loop_
_entity.id
_entity.type
_entity.pdbx_description
1 polymer ?
#
loop_
_entity_poly.entity_id
_entity_poly.type
_entity_poly.pdbx_seq_one_letter_code
_entity_poly.pdbx_strand_id
1 'polypeptide(L)'
;MITTKQWAASHGIGVDDSLPPVADYNEPVPRTSQEAAVRTVILHAIAATGYGVAPKPIVEWLIDQSIWQHASPAEQKLLEATAPTDEELSEARSRQEAQWALLWTTGVPVHGCLRLKHAPEATIEAA
;
A
#
# COMPACT_ATOMS: atom_id res chain seq x y z
N MET A 1 34.80 -14.15 16.06
CA MET A 1 33.72 -13.50 15.27
C MET A 1 32.53 -14.43 15.34
N ILE A 2 31.39 -14.00 15.90
CA ILE A 2 30.19 -14.86 15.96
C ILE A 2 29.48 -14.82 14.61
N THR A 3 28.89 -15.94 14.19
CA THR A 3 28.08 -15.98 12.98
C THR A 3 26.69 -15.40 13.26
N THR A 4 25.97 -14.95 12.22
CA THR A 4 24.59 -14.46 12.34
C THR A 4 23.68 -15.50 13.00
N LYS A 5 23.88 -16.79 12.69
CA LYS A 5 23.14 -17.91 13.30
C LYS A 5 23.41 -18.01 14.81
N GLN A 6 24.67 -17.86 15.23
CA GLN A 6 25.04 -17.87 16.65
C GLN A 6 24.47 -16.67 17.42
N TRP A 7 24.48 -15.48 16.81
CA TRP A 7 23.88 -14.29 17.39
C TRP A 7 22.35 -14.41 17.53
N ALA A 8 21.64 -14.90 16.51
CA ALA A 8 20.20 -15.08 16.57
C ALA A 8 19.79 -16.11 17.64
N ALA A 9 20.51 -17.23 17.71
CA ALA A 9 20.31 -18.25 18.74
C ALA A 9 20.51 -17.67 20.16
N SER A 10 21.52 -16.81 20.37
CA SER A 10 21.77 -16.20 21.68
C SER A 10 20.67 -15.22 22.13
N HIS A 11 19.80 -14.79 21.23
CA HIS A 11 18.67 -13.90 21.52
C HIS A 11 17.32 -14.64 21.49
N GLY A 12 17.34 -15.98 21.41
CA GLY A 12 16.11 -16.79 21.37
C GLY A 12 15.35 -16.70 20.06
N ILE A 13 15.98 -16.21 18.99
CA ILE A 13 15.40 -16.17 17.65
C ILE A 13 15.58 -17.56 17.02
N GLY A 14 14.52 -18.10 16.41
CA GLY A 14 14.57 -19.40 15.72
C GLY A 14 15.64 -19.41 14.63
N VAL A 15 16.50 -20.42 14.66
CA VAL A 15 17.62 -20.62 13.71
C VAL A 15 17.48 -21.89 12.90
N ASP A 16 16.31 -22.51 12.95
CA ASP A 16 16.00 -23.73 12.20
C ASP A 16 16.11 -23.46 10.69
N ASP A 17 16.68 -24.40 9.96
CA ASP A 17 16.84 -24.29 8.50
C ASP A 17 15.49 -24.43 7.76
N SER A 18 14.44 -24.80 8.49
CA SER A 18 13.05 -24.84 8.05
C SER A 18 12.18 -23.96 8.94
N LEU A 19 11.52 -22.95 8.35
CA LEU A 19 10.50 -22.18 9.05
C LEU A 19 9.27 -23.05 9.29
N PRO A 20 8.59 -22.90 10.45
CA PRO A 20 7.33 -23.58 10.66
C PRO A 20 6.32 -23.12 9.60
N PRO A 21 5.48 -24.04 9.08
CA PRO A 21 4.42 -23.65 8.17
C PRO A 21 3.48 -22.65 8.86
N VAL A 22 3.07 -21.62 8.13
CA VAL A 22 2.04 -20.69 8.63
C VAL A 22 0.73 -21.47 8.72
N ALA A 23 0.18 -21.57 9.93
CA ALA A 23 -0.86 -22.54 10.30
C ALA A 23 -2.15 -22.51 9.45
N ASP A 24 -2.35 -21.47 8.64
CA ASP A 24 -3.54 -21.30 7.79
C ASP A 24 -3.21 -20.95 6.32
N TYR A 25 -1.94 -20.98 5.92
CA TYR A 25 -1.53 -20.71 4.54
C TYR A 25 -1.45 -22.00 3.73
N ASN A 26 -2.60 -22.63 3.50
CA ASN A 26 -2.67 -23.93 2.84
C ASN A 26 -2.79 -23.83 1.31
N GLU A 27 -3.36 -22.74 0.78
CA GLU A 27 -3.53 -22.56 -0.67
C GLU A 27 -3.36 -21.09 -1.08
N PRO A 28 -2.70 -20.82 -2.23
CA PRO A 28 -2.69 -19.48 -2.80
C PRO A 28 -4.10 -19.08 -3.20
N VAL A 29 -4.61 -17.97 -2.64
CA VAL A 29 -5.90 -17.39 -3.05
C VAL A 29 -5.65 -16.48 -4.26
N PRO A 30 -6.01 -16.89 -5.48
CA PRO A 30 -5.82 -16.04 -6.65
C PRO A 30 -6.69 -14.79 -6.51
N ARG A 31 -6.08 -13.62 -6.78
CA ARG A 31 -6.77 -12.32 -6.83
C ARG A 31 -6.77 -11.81 -8.25
N THR A 32 -7.88 -11.20 -8.66
CA THR A 32 -7.98 -10.52 -9.94
C THR A 32 -7.17 -9.23 -9.94
N SER A 33 -6.76 -8.75 -11.13
CA SER A 33 -6.07 -7.46 -11.27
C SER A 33 -6.92 -6.29 -10.75
N GLN A 34 -8.24 -6.39 -10.85
CA GLN A 34 -9.17 -5.39 -10.31
C GLN A 34 -9.13 -5.35 -8.78
N GLU A 35 -9.16 -6.51 -8.10
CA GLU A 35 -9.03 -6.57 -6.64
C GLU A 35 -7.68 -6.00 -6.17
N ALA A 36 -6.59 -6.32 -6.89
CA ALA A 36 -5.27 -5.76 -6.60
C ALA A 36 -5.23 -4.23 -6.78
N ALA A 37 -5.87 -3.70 -7.83
CA ALA A 37 -5.97 -2.27 -8.07
C ALA A 37 -6.79 -1.54 -7.00
N VAL A 38 -7.97 -2.07 -6.64
CA VAL A 38 -8.81 -1.52 -5.55
C VAL A 38 -8.02 -1.49 -4.25
N ARG A 39 -7.35 -2.58 -3.89
CA ARG A 39 -6.54 -2.64 -2.68
C ARG A 39 -5.39 -1.64 -2.70
N THR A 40 -4.73 -1.49 -3.85
CA THR A 40 -3.65 -0.50 -4.04
C THR A 40 -4.13 0.92 -3.78
N VAL A 41 -5.30 1.30 -4.30
CA VAL A 41 -5.88 2.64 -4.09
C VAL A 41 -6.19 2.88 -2.61
N ILE A 42 -6.74 1.89 -1.91
CA ILE A 42 -6.99 1.98 -0.46
C ILE A 42 -5.67 2.16 0.30
N LEU A 43 -4.65 1.35 0.01
CA LEU A 43 -3.35 1.49 0.68
C LEU A 43 -2.69 2.85 0.40
N HIS A 44 -2.91 3.41 -0.80
CA HIS A 44 -2.44 4.75 -1.12
C HIS A 44 -3.10 5.82 -0.25
N ALA A 45 -4.42 5.76 -0.10
CA ALA A 45 -5.19 6.64 0.77
C ALA A 45 -4.71 6.58 2.22
N ILE A 46 -4.44 5.37 2.72
CA ILE A 46 -3.91 5.16 4.08
C ILE A 46 -2.51 5.75 4.23
N ALA A 47 -1.60 5.48 3.28
CA ALA A 47 -0.25 6.04 3.29
C ALA A 47 -0.28 7.57 3.23
N ALA A 48 -1.12 8.17 2.38
CA ALA A 48 -1.28 9.61 2.26
C ALA A 48 -1.70 10.26 3.59
N THR A 49 -2.66 9.67 4.29
CA THR A 49 -3.04 10.09 5.66
C THR A 49 -1.86 9.99 6.62
N GLY A 50 -1.07 8.91 6.55
CA GLY A 50 0.17 8.76 7.32
C GLY A 50 1.21 9.86 7.08
N TYR A 51 1.22 10.46 5.90
CA TYR A 51 2.07 11.62 5.54
C TYR A 51 1.42 12.99 5.82
N GLY A 52 0.27 13.01 6.50
CA GLY A 52 -0.38 14.25 6.95
C GLY A 52 -1.40 14.83 5.96
N VAL A 53 -1.79 14.08 4.93
CA VAL A 53 -2.93 14.50 4.09
C VAL A 53 -4.22 14.37 4.90
N ALA A 54 -5.08 15.39 4.82
CA ALA A 54 -6.36 15.40 5.53
C ALA A 54 -7.23 14.21 5.07
N PRO A 55 -7.77 13.37 5.97
CA PRO A 55 -8.53 12.18 5.58
C PRO A 55 -9.87 12.48 4.92
N LYS A 56 -10.53 13.58 5.30
CA LYS A 56 -11.91 13.85 4.87
C LYS A 56 -12.09 13.88 3.33
N PRO A 57 -11.30 14.66 2.55
CA PRO A 57 -11.40 14.62 1.09
C PRO A 57 -11.08 13.24 0.49
N ILE A 58 -10.19 12.48 1.13
CA ILE A 58 -9.85 11.13 0.70
C ILE A 58 -11.06 10.20 0.85
N VAL A 59 -11.73 10.24 2.01
CA VAL A 59 -12.93 9.42 2.27
C VAL A 59 -14.06 9.79 1.31
N GLU A 60 -14.32 11.08 1.11
CA GLU A 60 -15.32 11.56 0.16
C GLU A 60 -15.05 11.03 -1.26
N TRP A 61 -13.79 11.08 -1.71
CA TRP A 61 -13.40 10.54 -3.01
C TRP A 61 -13.53 9.01 -3.07
N LEU A 62 -13.13 8.27 -2.03
CA LEU A 62 -13.29 6.81 -1.99
C LEU A 62 -14.76 6.36 -2.03
N ILE A 63 -15.67 7.15 -1.45
CA ILE A 63 -17.12 6.90 -1.53
C ILE A 63 -17.62 7.16 -2.95
N ASP A 64 -17.26 8.30 -3.55
CA ASP A 64 -17.65 8.66 -4.92
C ASP A 64 -17.21 7.60 -5.95
N GLN A 65 -16.01 7.06 -5.76
CA GLN A 65 -15.47 5.99 -6.61
C GLN A 65 -16.02 4.60 -6.29
N SER A 66 -16.94 4.47 -5.32
CA SER A 66 -17.46 3.17 -4.84
C SER A 66 -16.33 2.21 -4.44
N ILE A 67 -15.32 2.71 -3.74
CA ILE A 67 -14.16 1.94 -3.24
C ILE A 67 -14.23 1.76 -1.72
N TRP A 68 -14.83 2.71 -1.00
CA TRP A 68 -14.86 2.78 0.46
C TRP A 68 -15.30 1.47 1.15
N GLN A 69 -16.30 0.78 0.59
CA GLN A 69 -16.81 -0.49 1.13
C GLN A 69 -15.79 -1.65 1.09
N HIS A 70 -14.70 -1.50 0.34
CA HIS A 70 -13.61 -2.48 0.27
C HIS A 70 -12.48 -2.20 1.26
N ALA A 71 -12.49 -1.04 1.93
CA ALA A 71 -11.57 -0.78 3.03
C ALA A 71 -11.91 -1.65 4.24
N SER A 72 -10.89 -2.15 4.92
CA SER A 72 -11.10 -2.92 6.15
C SER A 72 -11.60 -2.02 7.29
N PRO A 73 -12.26 -2.58 8.32
CA PRO A 73 -12.73 -1.78 9.45
C PRO A 73 -11.63 -0.98 10.16
N ALA A 74 -10.41 -1.52 10.23
CA ALA A 74 -9.27 -0.81 10.82
C ALA A 74 -8.84 0.40 9.98
N GLU A 75 -8.89 0.28 8.66
CA GLU A 75 -8.54 1.35 7.73
C GLU A 75 -9.60 2.45 7.72
N GLN A 76 -10.88 2.06 7.75
CA GLN A 76 -11.99 3.01 7.88
C GLN A 76 -11.85 3.81 9.18
N LYS A 77 -11.61 3.12 10.30
CA LYS A 77 -11.37 3.77 11.60
C LYS A 77 -10.23 4.78 11.55
N LEU A 78 -9.10 4.45 10.90
CA LEU A 78 -7.99 5.38 10.75
C LEU A 78 -8.39 6.61 9.93
N LEU A 79 -9.10 6.43 8.83
CA LEU A 79 -9.51 7.51 7.93
C LEU A 79 -10.64 8.38 8.50
N GLU A 80 -11.37 7.89 9.49
CA GLU A 80 -12.39 8.65 10.23
C GLU A 80 -11.83 9.31 11.51
N ALA A 81 -10.60 8.98 11.91
CA ALA A 81 -9.99 9.52 13.12
C ALA A 81 -9.74 11.02 13.00
N THR A 82 -10.20 11.78 14.00
CA THR A 82 -9.99 13.24 14.08
C THR A 82 -8.59 13.60 14.56
N ALA A 83 -7.95 12.71 15.33
CA ALA A 83 -6.60 12.88 15.87
C ALA A 83 -5.93 11.50 16.00
N PRO A 84 -5.44 10.90 14.89
CA PRO A 84 -4.71 9.64 14.94
C PRO A 84 -3.40 9.80 15.73
N THR A 85 -2.98 8.74 16.39
CA THR A 85 -1.73 8.71 17.15
C THR A 85 -0.51 8.63 16.24
N ASP A 86 0.66 9.01 16.74
CA ASP A 86 1.93 8.90 15.99
C ASP A 86 2.24 7.47 15.55
N GLU A 87 1.87 6.48 16.39
CA GLU A 87 2.03 5.06 16.08
C GLU A 87 1.11 4.64 14.92
N GLU A 88 -0.17 5.02 14.96
CA GLU A 88 -1.12 4.75 13.87
C GLU A 88 -0.68 5.41 12.55
N LEU A 89 -0.17 6.65 12.60
CA LEU A 89 0.37 7.33 11.43
C LEU A 89 1.66 6.67 10.91
N SER A 90 2.50 6.16 11.80
CA SER A 90 3.69 5.42 11.43
C SER A 90 3.34 4.12 10.71
N GLU A 91 2.43 3.33 11.26
CA GLU A 91 1.90 2.11 10.64
C GLU A 91 1.23 2.39 9.29
N ALA A 92 0.50 3.51 9.18
CA ALA A 92 -0.12 3.94 7.94
C ALA A 92 0.91 4.21 6.83
N ARG A 93 2.03 4.88 7.15
CA ARG A 93 3.12 5.14 6.18
C ARG A 93 3.75 3.83 5.68
N SER A 94 3.97 2.86 6.56
CA SER A 94 4.53 1.55 6.20
C SER A 94 3.69 0.79 5.17
N ARG A 95 2.39 1.11 5.04
CA ARG A 95 1.53 0.51 4.01
C ARG A 95 1.93 0.86 2.57
N GLN A 96 2.75 1.89 2.37
CA GLN A 96 3.31 2.22 1.06
C GLN A 96 4.13 1.07 0.46
N GLU A 97 4.82 0.27 1.27
CA GLU A 97 5.61 -0.87 0.77
C GLU A 97 4.71 -1.96 0.18
N ALA A 98 3.64 -2.30 0.91
CA ALA A 98 2.62 -3.23 0.42
C ALA A 98 1.88 -2.69 -0.81
N GLN A 99 1.61 -1.38 -0.85
CA GLN A 99 1.03 -0.72 -2.02
C GLN A 99 1.92 -0.91 -3.25
N TRP A 100 3.24 -0.68 -3.12
CA TRP A 100 4.20 -0.84 -4.20
C TRP A 100 4.27 -2.28 -4.71
N ALA A 101 4.28 -3.26 -3.80
CA ALA A 101 4.26 -4.66 -4.17
C ALA A 101 3.00 -5.03 -4.97
N LEU A 102 1.82 -4.50 -4.58
CA LEU A 102 0.57 -4.74 -5.30
C LEU A 102 0.53 -4.07 -6.67
N LEU A 103 1.12 -2.88 -6.82
CA LEU A 103 1.20 -2.21 -8.14
C LEU A 103 1.87 -3.11 -9.19
N TRP A 104 2.93 -3.84 -8.81
CA TRP A 104 3.62 -4.76 -9.72
C TRP A 104 2.76 -5.93 -10.20
N THR A 105 1.74 -6.33 -9.44
CA THR A 105 0.83 -7.42 -9.83
C THR A 105 -0.25 -6.98 -10.80
N THR A 106 -0.51 -5.67 -10.93
CA THR A 106 -1.53 -5.13 -11.86
C THR A 106 -1.13 -5.19 -13.33
N GLY A 107 0.11 -5.59 -13.64
CA GLY A 107 0.57 -5.82 -15.02
C GLY A 107 0.78 -4.56 -15.85
N VAL A 108 0.73 -3.36 -15.24
CA VAL A 108 1.10 -2.12 -15.93
C VAL A 108 2.62 -2.11 -16.11
N PRO A 109 3.16 -2.17 -17.34
CA PRO A 109 4.60 -2.13 -17.55
C PRO A 109 5.16 -0.80 -17.05
N VAL A 110 6.11 -0.87 -16.12
CA VAL A 110 6.83 0.29 -15.53
C VAL A 110 7.67 1.05 -16.59
N HIS A 111 7.62 0.65 -17.86
CA HIS A 111 8.33 1.29 -18.99
C HIS A 111 7.59 2.46 -19.65
N GLY A 112 6.38 2.81 -19.21
CA GLY A 112 5.66 4.00 -19.72
C GLY A 112 6.15 5.34 -19.17
N CYS A 113 6.92 5.35 -18.07
CA CYS A 113 7.20 6.57 -17.30
C CYS A 113 8.32 7.47 -17.87
N LEU A 114 8.97 7.11 -18.99
CA LEU A 114 10.11 7.85 -19.56
C LEU A 114 9.98 8.27 -21.04
N ARG A 115 8.75 8.33 -21.59
CA ARG A 115 8.51 9.02 -22.89
C ARG A 115 7.39 10.05 -22.78
N LEU A 116 7.68 11.16 -22.10
CA LEU A 116 7.15 12.45 -22.52
C LEU A 116 7.83 12.85 -23.84
N LYS A 117 7.43 12.23 -24.95
CA LYS A 117 7.72 12.75 -26.28
C LYS A 117 6.59 13.71 -26.66
N HIS A 118 6.84 14.99 -26.40
CA HIS A 118 6.27 16.15 -27.10
C HIS A 118 4.73 16.17 -27.19
N ALA A 119 4.08 16.82 -26.21
CA ALA A 119 2.77 17.39 -26.46
C ALA A 119 2.92 18.52 -27.50
N PRO A 120 2.11 18.57 -28.57
CA PRO A 120 2.09 19.71 -29.47
C PRO A 120 1.56 20.93 -28.71
N GLU A 121 2.26 22.06 -28.85
CA GLU A 121 1.86 23.36 -28.31
C GLU A 121 0.45 23.68 -28.81
N ALA A 122 -0.50 23.80 -27.89
CA ALA A 122 -1.81 24.35 -28.19
C ALA A 122 -1.65 25.85 -28.44
N THR A 123 -1.73 26.26 -29.70
CA THR A 123 -1.87 27.66 -30.09
C THR A 123 -3.16 28.19 -29.49
N ILE A 124 -3.04 29.07 -28.50
CA ILE A 124 -4.14 29.89 -28.02
C ILE A 124 -4.30 31.01 -29.06
N GLU A 125 -5.32 30.91 -29.91
CA GLU A 125 -5.82 32.06 -30.68
C GLU A 125 -6.40 33.08 -29.69
N ALA A 126 -5.79 34.27 -29.67
CA ALA A 126 -6.33 35.43 -28.99
C ALA A 126 -6.93 36.39 -30.02
N ALA A 127 -8.23 36.64 -29.86
CA ALA A 127 -9.04 37.77 -30.31
C ALA A 127 -9.12 38.09 -31.81
#